data_AF-A0A9W6VDP3-F1
#
_entry.id   AF-A0A9W6VDP3-F1
#
_cell.length_a   1.000
_cell.length_b   1.000
_cell.length_c   1.000
_cell.angle_alpha   90.00
_cell.angle_beta   90.00
_cell.angle_gamma   90.00
#
_symmetry.space_group_name_H-M   'P 1'
#
loop_
_entity.id
_entity.type
_entity.pdbx_description
1 polymer ?
#
loop_
_entity_poly.entity_id
_entity_poly.type
_entity_poly.pdbx_seq_one_letter_code
_entity_poly.pdbx_strand_id
1 'polypeptide(L)'
;MAVGSYARITGRGVKQPGWTSPRWVGSLISARSWSTPCVPVVAGAEPVQTGVWYVPGLHWLPFDASVEGPEGRCWISDRALREAAADAGLSCPPALGHGALNKLQELPCAFPTRVPALFGLPELVDNLAEGYVLKPAGEWPEADSANVDMRPVVKVKQKSFAEDERFDGARPYLPPLPGAAGVPAWLLAHASALLTPARAAAVVSKLGPRSPVDAVAEEITRDISEELAEALGGMEDALLHPLVRALLPGAHSLAVFDAKDRRPFRTGRENTR
;
A
#
# COMPACT_ATOMS: atom_id res chain seq x y z
N MET A 1 16.76 -1.06 -7.85
CA MET A 1 15.49 -1.01 -7.10
C MET A 1 14.50 -0.14 -7.87
N ALA A 2 13.52 -0.72 -8.56
CA ALA A 2 12.33 0.03 -9.01
C ALA A 2 11.18 -0.92 -9.40
N VAL A 3 10.58 -1.58 -8.42
CA VAL A 3 9.14 -1.87 -8.48
C VAL A 3 8.49 -0.76 -7.66
N GLY A 4 8.00 0.27 -8.35
CA GLY A 4 7.35 1.40 -7.69
C GLY A 4 5.91 1.04 -7.35
N SER A 5 5.62 0.86 -6.07
CA SER A 5 4.25 0.83 -5.57
C SER A 5 3.96 2.15 -4.87
N TYR A 6 2.88 2.82 -5.25
CA TYR A 6 2.41 4.03 -4.59
C TYR A 6 1.67 3.63 -3.31
N ALA A 7 2.03 4.26 -2.19
CA ALA A 7 1.30 4.10 -0.93
C ALA A 7 1.08 5.48 -0.32
N ARG A 8 -0.18 5.80 -0.03
CA ARG A 8 -0.53 6.99 0.76
C ARG A 8 -0.56 6.58 2.22
N ILE A 9 0.56 6.72 2.92
CA ILE A 9 0.61 6.55 4.38
C ILE A 9 0.35 7.92 5.01
N THR A 10 -0.81 8.08 5.64
CA THR A 10 -1.15 9.28 6.42
C THR A 10 -0.46 9.24 7.79
N GLY A 11 0.86 9.41 7.80
CA GLY A 11 1.62 9.66 9.03
C GLY A 11 1.44 11.10 9.52
N ARG A 12 1.47 11.32 10.84
CA ARG A 12 1.47 12.67 11.46
C ARG A 12 2.82 13.42 11.31
N GLY A 13 3.58 13.15 10.25
CA GLY A 13 4.95 13.63 10.05
C GLY A 13 5.04 14.85 9.13
N VAL A 14 5.77 15.87 9.60
CA VAL A 14 6.06 17.18 8.97
C VAL A 14 4.84 18.09 8.77
N LYS A 15 4.40 18.73 9.86
CA LYS A 15 3.56 19.94 9.77
C LYS A 15 4.43 21.15 9.43
N GLN A 16 4.79 21.30 8.15
CA GLN A 16 5.06 22.66 7.65
C GLN A 16 3.70 23.36 7.42
N PRO A 17 3.52 24.61 7.87
CA PRO A 17 2.27 25.33 7.65
C PRO A 17 1.94 25.40 6.14
N GLY A 18 0.78 24.87 5.74
CA GLY A 18 0.30 24.92 4.36
C GLY A 18 0.57 23.68 3.49
N TRP A 19 1.18 22.62 4.02
CA TRP A 19 1.38 21.36 3.28
C TRP A 19 0.31 20.32 3.61
N THR A 20 -0.13 19.58 2.58
CA THR A 20 -1.01 18.41 2.74
C THR A 20 -0.24 17.15 3.15
N SER A 21 -0.96 16.08 3.50
CA SER A 21 -0.35 14.78 3.82
C SER A 21 0.51 14.24 2.65
N PRO A 22 1.75 13.78 2.91
CA PRO A 22 2.65 13.32 1.87
C PRO A 22 2.10 12.11 1.10
N ARG A 23 2.29 12.11 -0.23
CA ARG A 23 2.15 10.94 -1.10
C ARG A 23 3.50 10.26 -1.20
N TRP A 24 3.60 9.04 -0.68
CA TRP A 24 4.87 8.35 -0.62
C TRP A 24 5.06 7.38 -1.79
N VAL A 25 6.31 7.26 -2.20
CA VAL A 25 6.78 6.31 -3.20
C VAL A 25 7.84 5.42 -2.55
N GLY A 26 7.61 4.11 -2.62
CA GLY A 26 8.51 3.15 -2.01
C GLY A 26 8.64 1.88 -2.83
N SER A 27 9.59 1.05 -2.41
CA SER A 27 9.79 -0.28 -2.95
C SER A 27 9.30 -1.31 -1.95
N LEU A 28 8.49 -2.24 -2.42
CA LEU A 28 8.19 -3.47 -1.69
C LEU A 28 9.39 -4.41 -1.87
N ILE A 29 9.91 -4.93 -0.77
CA ILE A 29 11.05 -5.84 -0.73
C ILE A 29 10.71 -7.05 0.11
N SER A 30 11.23 -8.20 -0.30
CA SER A 30 11.14 -9.43 0.48
C SER A 30 12.27 -10.38 0.11
N ALA A 31 12.41 -11.43 0.91
CA ALA A 31 13.21 -12.60 0.64
C ALA A 31 12.41 -13.84 1.08
N ARG A 32 12.39 -14.87 0.22
CA ARG A 32 11.77 -16.17 0.53
C ARG A 32 12.61 -16.97 1.52
N SER A 33 13.91 -16.98 1.31
CA SER A 33 14.84 -17.78 2.08
C SER A 33 16.07 -16.97 2.40
N TRP A 34 16.42 -16.97 3.68
CA TRP A 34 17.74 -16.61 4.15
C TRP A 34 18.39 -17.95 4.51
N SER A 35 19.31 -18.44 3.68
CA SER A 35 19.86 -19.80 3.84
C SER A 35 20.80 -19.99 5.05
N THR A 36 20.84 -19.02 5.98
CA THR A 36 21.62 -19.15 7.21
C THR A 36 20.77 -19.73 8.36
N PRO A 37 21.32 -20.64 9.19
CA PRO A 37 20.59 -21.29 10.28
C PRO A 37 19.94 -20.35 11.31
N CYS A 38 20.36 -19.08 11.37
CA CYS A 38 19.93 -18.12 12.39
C CYS A 38 18.77 -17.21 11.96
N VAL A 39 18.22 -17.35 10.75
CA VAL A 39 17.16 -16.48 10.25
C VAL A 39 15.95 -17.32 9.83
N PRO A 40 14.85 -17.31 10.60
CA PRO A 40 13.68 -18.13 10.30
C PRO A 40 12.94 -17.65 9.06
N VAL A 41 12.44 -18.58 8.27
CA VAL A 41 11.57 -18.30 7.12
C VAL A 41 10.18 -17.92 7.62
N VAL A 42 9.62 -16.86 7.05
CA VAL A 42 8.23 -16.44 7.31
C VAL A 42 7.29 -17.26 6.45
N ALA A 43 6.39 -18.03 7.07
CA ALA A 43 5.42 -18.85 6.37
C ALA A 43 4.49 -17.97 5.49
N GLY A 44 4.32 -18.33 4.23
CA GLY A 44 3.49 -17.60 3.27
C GLY A 44 4.14 -16.36 2.64
N ALA A 45 5.37 -16.00 3.02
CA ALA A 45 6.10 -14.92 2.37
C ALA A 45 6.71 -15.41 1.04
N GLU A 46 6.35 -14.74 -0.05
CA GLU A 46 6.93 -14.96 -1.37
C GLU A 46 7.92 -13.85 -1.75
N PRO A 47 8.98 -14.18 -2.52
CA PRO A 47 9.93 -13.20 -3.00
C PRO A 47 9.26 -12.28 -4.02
N VAL A 48 9.34 -10.96 -3.79
CA VAL A 48 8.73 -9.91 -4.64
C VAL A 48 9.57 -9.62 -5.88
N GLN A 49 10.89 -9.83 -5.77
CA GLN A 49 11.86 -9.56 -6.82
C GLN A 49 12.86 -10.71 -6.92
N THR A 50 13.32 -11.00 -8.13
CA THR A 50 14.40 -11.94 -8.42
C THR A 50 15.77 -11.33 -8.10
N GLY A 51 16.74 -12.14 -7.72
CA GLY A 51 18.17 -11.78 -7.78
C GLY A 51 18.75 -10.90 -6.69
N VAL A 52 17.97 -10.49 -5.68
CA VAL A 52 18.50 -9.92 -4.44
C VAL A 52 17.70 -10.41 -3.25
N TRP A 53 18.37 -10.77 -2.17
CA TRP A 53 17.76 -11.15 -0.90
C TRP A 53 17.85 -9.98 0.08
N TYR A 54 16.71 -9.37 0.42
CA TYR A 54 16.70 -8.14 1.22
C TYR A 54 16.44 -8.37 2.71
N VAL A 55 15.32 -9.03 3.03
CA VAL A 55 14.84 -9.25 4.40
C VAL A 55 13.81 -10.39 4.40
N PRO A 56 13.77 -11.31 5.39
CA PRO A 56 12.69 -12.29 5.52
C PRO A 56 11.35 -11.59 5.73
N GLY A 57 10.31 -12.03 5.02
CA GLY A 57 9.00 -11.37 5.08
C GLY A 57 8.88 -10.18 4.13
N LEU A 58 7.85 -9.35 4.34
CA LEU A 58 7.49 -8.28 3.42
C LEU A 58 7.69 -6.91 4.07
N HIS A 59 8.52 -6.07 3.46
CA HIS A 59 8.82 -4.73 3.96
C HIS A 59 8.65 -3.69 2.85
N TRP A 60 8.18 -2.50 3.22
CA TRP A 60 8.07 -1.38 2.31
C TRP A 60 9.05 -0.28 2.71
N LEU A 61 9.92 0.11 1.78
CA LEU A 61 10.95 1.14 1.99
C LEU A 61 10.63 2.39 1.16
N PRO A 62 10.21 3.51 1.78
CA PRO A 62 10.04 4.78 1.08
C PRO A 62 11.38 5.31 0.55
N PHE A 63 11.41 5.67 -0.72
CA PHE A 63 12.58 6.29 -1.36
C PHE A 63 12.27 7.63 -2.02
N ASP A 64 11.00 8.02 -2.12
CA ASP A 64 10.60 9.37 -2.51
C ASP A 64 9.23 9.74 -1.95
N ALA A 65 8.90 11.02 -1.93
CA ALA A 65 7.56 11.49 -1.59
C ALA A 65 7.30 12.86 -2.20
N SER A 66 6.04 13.14 -2.51
CA SER A 66 5.59 14.47 -2.89
C SER A 66 4.48 14.99 -1.98
N VAL A 67 4.42 16.30 -1.86
CA VAL A 67 3.46 17.05 -1.05
C VAL A 67 2.76 18.07 -1.94
N GLU A 68 1.50 18.32 -1.66
CA GLU A 68 0.76 19.39 -2.32
C GLU A 68 0.79 20.62 -1.41
N GLY A 69 1.30 21.74 -1.95
CA GLY A 69 1.40 23.03 -1.28
C GLY A 69 0.79 24.16 -2.11
N PRO A 70 0.93 25.42 -1.66
CA PRO A 70 0.30 26.58 -2.31
C PRO A 70 0.73 26.80 -3.77
N GLU A 71 1.98 26.43 -4.10
CA GLU A 71 2.57 26.60 -5.43
C GLU A 71 2.44 25.33 -6.30
N GLY A 72 1.60 24.38 -5.88
CA GLY A 72 1.42 23.10 -6.55
C GLY A 72 2.15 21.96 -5.85
N ARG A 73 2.37 20.88 -6.60
CA ARG A 73 2.96 19.66 -6.04
C ARG A 73 4.48 19.69 -6.13
N CYS A 74 5.14 19.32 -5.04
CA CYS A 74 6.59 19.34 -4.92
C CYS A 74 7.10 18.00 -4.38
N TRP A 75 8.19 17.50 -4.93
CA TRP A 75 8.96 16.40 -4.35
C TRP A 75 9.78 16.92 -3.18
N ILE A 76 9.68 16.25 -2.04
CA ILE A 76 10.37 16.67 -0.82
C ILE A 76 11.86 16.28 -0.86
N SER A 77 12.68 17.01 -0.11
CA SER A 77 14.10 16.69 0.04
C SER A 77 14.33 15.27 0.61
N ASP A 78 15.48 14.66 0.28
CA ASP A 78 15.89 13.35 0.85
C ASP A 78 15.94 13.40 2.38
N ARG A 79 16.34 14.54 2.93
CA ARG A 79 16.33 14.78 4.38
C ARG A 79 14.93 14.73 4.96
N ALA A 80 14.00 15.52 4.41
CA ALA A 80 12.61 15.56 4.87
C ALA A 80 11.93 14.20 4.75
N LEU A 81 12.20 13.47 3.66
CA LEU A 81 11.71 12.09 3.48
C LEU A 81 12.19 11.16 4.60
N ARG A 82 13.50 11.18 4.90
CA ARG A 82 14.09 10.30 5.92
C ARG A 82 13.61 10.63 7.32
N GLU A 83 13.50 11.92 7.66
CA GLU A 83 12.96 12.37 8.94
C GLU A 83 11.49 11.92 9.09
N ALA A 84 10.66 12.19 8.07
CA ALA A 84 9.25 11.81 8.10
C ALA A 84 9.05 10.28 8.10
N ALA A 85 9.91 9.52 7.42
CA ALA A 85 9.88 8.06 7.44
C ALA A 85 10.23 7.53 8.84
N ALA A 86 11.27 8.07 9.46
CA ALA A 86 11.67 7.71 10.82
C ALA A 86 10.56 8.01 11.85
N ASP A 87 9.92 9.18 11.75
CA ASP A 87 8.77 9.56 12.59
C ASP A 87 7.58 8.60 12.43
N ALA A 88 7.43 8.00 11.24
CA ALA A 88 6.43 6.99 10.94
C ALA A 88 6.86 5.56 11.29
N GLY A 89 8.06 5.36 11.87
CA GLY A 89 8.60 4.04 12.18
C GLY A 89 9.04 3.25 10.94
N LEU A 90 9.28 3.92 9.82
CA LEU A 90 9.68 3.34 8.54
C LEU A 90 11.17 3.57 8.27
N SER A 91 11.78 2.64 7.53
CA SER A 91 13.17 2.74 7.09
C SER A 91 13.25 3.13 5.61
N CYS A 92 14.15 4.05 5.26
CA CYS A 92 14.46 4.33 3.86
C CYS A 92 15.58 3.40 3.35
N PRO A 93 15.72 3.21 2.02
CA PRO A 93 16.88 2.52 1.47
C PRO A 93 18.22 3.17 1.90
N PRO A 94 19.30 2.38 2.02
CA PRO A 94 20.60 2.89 2.43
C PRO A 94 21.10 3.97 1.46
N ALA A 95 21.54 5.11 2.00
CA ALA A 95 22.26 6.09 1.19
C ALA A 95 23.64 5.53 0.80
N LEU A 96 23.99 5.63 -0.49
CA LEU A 96 25.34 5.27 -0.95
C LEU A 96 26.32 6.44 -0.83
N GLY A 97 25.81 7.67 -0.91
CA GLY A 97 26.56 8.91 -0.71
C GLY A 97 25.72 10.14 -1.03
N HIS A 98 26.22 11.31 -0.63
CA HIS A 98 25.68 12.62 -0.99
C HIS A 98 26.84 13.47 -1.53
N GLY A 99 26.62 14.21 -2.62
CA GLY A 99 27.67 14.99 -3.25
C GLY A 99 27.36 15.38 -4.70
N ALA A 100 28.38 15.83 -5.41
CA ALA A 100 28.25 16.26 -6.80
C ALA A 100 27.86 15.10 -7.72
N LEU A 101 26.94 15.37 -8.66
CA LEU A 101 26.43 14.37 -9.62
C LEU A 101 27.55 13.64 -10.36
N ASN A 102 28.58 14.39 -10.79
CA ASN A 102 29.71 13.85 -11.53
C ASN A 102 30.55 12.85 -10.74
N LYS A 103 30.54 12.91 -9.40
CA LYS A 103 31.19 11.93 -8.53
C LYS A 103 30.30 10.75 -8.22
N LEU A 104 29.01 10.98 -8.01
CA LEU A 104 28.07 9.91 -7.70
C LEU A 104 27.77 9.02 -8.92
N GLN A 105 27.86 9.53 -10.14
CA GLN A 105 27.74 8.73 -11.37
C GLN A 105 28.92 7.77 -11.60
N GLU A 106 30.06 8.00 -10.95
CA GLU A 106 31.27 7.15 -11.04
C GLU A 106 31.20 5.96 -10.06
N LEU A 107 30.16 5.87 -9.22
CA LEU A 107 30.02 4.77 -8.27
C LEU A 107 29.92 3.40 -8.99
N PRO A 108 30.51 2.33 -8.42
CA PRO A 108 30.35 0.99 -8.96
C PRO A 108 28.88 0.60 -9.05
N CYS A 109 28.46 0.15 -10.24
CA CYS A 109 27.10 -0.31 -10.48
C CYS A 109 26.81 -1.68 -9.82
N ALA A 110 27.82 -2.55 -9.75
CA ALA A 110 27.76 -3.83 -9.05
C ALA A 110 28.43 -3.70 -7.68
N PHE A 111 27.64 -3.88 -6.61
CA PHE A 111 28.08 -3.83 -5.23
C PHE A 111 27.18 -4.70 -4.35
N PRO A 112 27.65 -5.21 -3.20
CA PRO A 112 26.79 -5.95 -2.25
C PRO A 112 25.62 -5.09 -1.77
N THR A 113 24.41 -5.65 -1.73
CA THR A 113 23.25 -4.92 -1.20
C THR A 113 23.46 -4.56 0.28
N ARG A 114 23.13 -3.31 0.64
CA ARG A 114 23.23 -2.80 2.03
C ARG A 114 21.93 -2.91 2.81
N VAL A 115 20.86 -3.37 2.17
CA VAL A 115 19.53 -3.47 2.79
C VAL A 115 19.48 -4.48 3.95
N PRO A 116 20.10 -5.68 3.88
CA PRO A 116 20.15 -6.62 5.01
C PRO A 116 20.62 -5.98 6.32
N ALA A 117 21.68 -5.17 6.24
CA ALA A 117 22.27 -4.49 7.39
C ALA A 117 21.32 -3.48 8.05
N LEU A 118 20.36 -2.89 7.30
CA LEU A 118 19.32 -2.02 7.89
C LEU A 118 18.46 -2.76 8.90
N PHE A 119 18.30 -4.08 8.72
CA PHE A 119 17.48 -4.93 9.58
C PHE A 119 18.32 -5.76 10.56
N GLY A 120 19.62 -5.45 10.70
CA GLY A 120 20.53 -6.20 11.57
C GLY A 120 20.79 -7.64 11.10
N LEU A 121 20.57 -7.93 9.82
CA LEU A 121 20.75 -9.27 9.25
C LEU A 121 22.20 -9.48 8.80
N PRO A 122 22.69 -10.73 8.83
CA PRO A 122 24.05 -11.04 8.39
C PRO A 122 24.22 -10.82 6.89
N GLU A 123 25.42 -10.48 6.46
CA GLU A 123 25.73 -10.37 5.04
C GLU A 123 25.57 -11.72 4.32
N LEU A 124 25.08 -11.66 3.08
CA LEU A 124 24.93 -12.82 2.20
C LEU A 124 25.99 -12.74 1.11
N VAL A 125 26.73 -13.83 0.92
CA VAL A 125 27.73 -13.98 -0.14
C VAL A 125 27.02 -13.86 -1.50
N ASP A 126 27.65 -13.14 -2.44
CA ASP A 126 27.16 -12.90 -3.81
C ASP A 126 25.76 -12.26 -3.92
N ASN A 127 25.28 -11.62 -2.85
CA ASN A 127 24.01 -10.90 -2.84
C ASN A 127 24.19 -9.46 -3.35
N LEU A 128 24.36 -9.32 -4.66
CA LEU A 128 24.60 -8.04 -5.31
C LEU A 128 23.32 -7.20 -5.41
N ALA A 129 23.43 -5.90 -5.22
CA ALA A 129 22.34 -4.97 -5.50
C ALA A 129 22.02 -4.94 -7.00
N GLU A 130 20.75 -4.76 -7.36
CA GLU A 130 20.32 -4.49 -8.75
C GLU A 130 21.04 -3.26 -9.34
N GLY A 131 21.39 -2.30 -8.48
CA GLY A 131 22.02 -1.03 -8.83
C GLY A 131 21.60 0.08 -7.88
N TYR A 132 21.74 1.32 -8.30
CA TYR A 132 21.44 2.51 -7.49
C TYR A 132 20.64 3.57 -8.25
N VAL A 133 20.09 4.51 -7.49
CA VAL A 133 19.32 5.64 -8.01
C VAL A 133 20.01 6.93 -7.62
N LEU A 134 20.22 7.82 -8.59
CA LEU A 134 20.69 9.18 -8.39
C LEU A 134 19.51 10.13 -8.53
N LYS A 135 19.36 11.04 -7.56
CA LYS A 135 18.33 12.07 -7.55
C LYS A 135 18.82 13.32 -6.81
N PRO A 136 18.23 14.51 -7.05
CA PRO A 136 18.51 15.70 -6.25
C PRO A 136 18.23 15.44 -4.77
N ALA A 137 19.05 16.02 -3.90
CA ALA A 137 18.88 15.92 -2.46
C ALA A 137 17.88 16.95 -1.92
N GLY A 138 17.76 18.11 -2.58
CA GLY A 138 16.82 19.17 -2.24
C GLY A 138 15.42 18.91 -2.81
N GLU A 139 14.52 19.87 -2.61
CA GLU A 139 13.17 19.84 -3.17
C GLU A 139 13.17 20.14 -4.67
N TRP A 140 12.21 19.59 -5.41
CA TRP A 140 12.01 19.95 -6.82
C TRP A 140 10.52 19.90 -7.20
N PRO A 141 10.03 20.83 -8.03
CA PRO A 141 8.64 20.85 -8.45
C PRO A 141 8.30 19.56 -9.22
N GLU A 142 7.12 19.01 -8.97
CA GLU A 142 6.53 18.00 -9.84
C GLU A 142 6.03 18.76 -11.07
N ALA A 143 6.64 18.54 -12.24
CA ALA A 143 6.32 19.32 -13.42
C ALA A 143 4.82 19.17 -13.78
N ASP A 144 4.10 20.29 -13.79
CA ASP A 144 2.76 20.34 -14.36
C ASP A 144 2.88 20.05 -15.85
N SER A 145 2.28 18.93 -16.26
CA SER A 145 1.99 18.31 -17.58
C SER A 145 2.04 19.13 -18.89
N ALA A 146 2.89 20.14 -19.01
CA ALA A 146 2.86 21.10 -20.11
C ALA A 146 4.22 21.42 -20.73
N ASN A 147 5.40 21.17 -20.11
CA ASN A 147 6.67 21.36 -20.85
C ASN A 147 7.99 20.75 -20.30
N VAL A 148 8.04 19.91 -19.26
CA VAL A 148 9.25 19.10 -18.97
C VAL A 148 8.87 17.76 -18.31
N ASP A 149 8.72 16.72 -19.12
CA ASP A 149 8.35 15.35 -18.66
C ASP A 149 9.47 14.56 -17.96
N MET A 150 10.61 15.17 -17.64
CA MET A 150 11.74 14.44 -17.07
C MET A 150 11.91 14.72 -15.58
N ARG A 151 11.42 13.78 -14.75
CA ARG A 151 11.86 13.66 -13.36
C ARG A 151 13.40 13.53 -13.37
N PRO A 152 14.15 14.36 -12.63
CA PRO A 152 15.63 14.40 -12.69
C PRO A 152 16.25 13.22 -11.93
N VAL A 153 15.84 11.99 -12.27
CA VAL A 153 16.22 10.76 -11.59
C VAL A 153 16.89 9.82 -12.58
N VAL A 154 18.10 9.40 -12.25
CA VAL A 154 18.88 8.44 -13.05
C VAL A 154 18.93 7.12 -12.32
N LYS A 155 18.54 6.04 -13.01
CA LYS A 155 18.66 4.67 -12.49
C LYS A 155 19.87 4.02 -13.13
N VAL A 156 20.85 3.64 -12.32
CA VAL A 156 22.04 2.90 -12.77
C VAL A 156 21.86 1.44 -12.35
N LYS A 157 21.75 0.53 -13.32
CA LYS A 157 21.48 -0.90 -13.08
C LYS A 157 22.54 -1.78 -13.73
N GLN A 158 22.88 -2.89 -13.08
CA GLN A 158 23.79 -3.87 -13.65
C GLN A 158 23.09 -4.71 -14.72
N LYS A 159 23.79 -5.00 -15.83
CA LYS A 159 23.24 -5.75 -16.97
C LYS A 159 22.93 -7.21 -16.62
N SER A 160 23.80 -7.84 -15.82
CA SER A 160 23.68 -9.22 -15.35
C SER A 160 22.43 -9.50 -14.51
N PHE A 161 21.76 -8.47 -14.00
CA PHE A 161 20.54 -8.63 -13.23
C PHE A 161 19.31 -9.00 -14.08
N ALA A 162 19.37 -8.76 -15.40
CA ALA A 162 18.23 -8.97 -16.29
C ALA A 162 18.07 -10.42 -16.80
N GLU A 163 19.06 -11.31 -16.59
CA GLU A 163 19.19 -12.54 -17.41
C GLU A 163 19.40 -13.85 -16.63
N ASP A 164 19.24 -13.87 -15.31
CA ASP A 164 19.87 -14.94 -14.51
C ASP A 164 18.88 -15.95 -13.89
N GLU A 165 19.16 -17.25 -14.10
CA GLU A 165 18.36 -18.41 -13.70
C GLU A 165 18.56 -18.81 -12.22
N ARG A 166 19.51 -18.19 -11.50
CA ARG A 166 19.89 -18.49 -10.11
C ARG A 166 18.81 -18.22 -9.03
N PHE A 167 17.59 -17.82 -9.39
CA PHE A 167 16.67 -17.10 -8.49
C PHE A 167 15.41 -17.85 -8.03
N ASP A 168 15.51 -19.17 -7.87
CA ASP A 168 14.44 -20.04 -7.34
C ASP A 168 13.06 -19.84 -8.01
N GLY A 169 13.06 -19.45 -9.30
CA GLY A 169 11.85 -19.22 -10.08
C GLY A 169 10.98 -18.03 -9.64
N ALA A 170 11.50 -17.12 -8.81
CA ALA A 170 10.78 -15.91 -8.40
C ALA A 170 10.34 -15.11 -9.64
N ARG A 171 9.15 -14.54 -9.61
CA ARG A 171 8.60 -13.70 -10.70
C ARG A 171 8.37 -12.29 -10.15
N PRO A 172 8.48 -11.23 -10.97
CA PRO A 172 8.07 -9.90 -10.54
C PRO A 172 6.68 -9.97 -9.92
N TYR A 173 6.49 -9.32 -8.76
CA TYR A 173 5.18 -9.24 -8.15
C TYR A 173 4.18 -8.65 -9.14
N LEU A 174 3.25 -9.48 -9.61
CA LEU A 174 2.11 -9.03 -10.38
C LEU A 174 1.01 -8.72 -9.37
N PRO A 175 0.53 -7.46 -9.31
CA PRO A 175 -0.65 -7.18 -8.51
C PRO A 175 -1.77 -8.13 -8.98
N PRO A 176 -2.52 -8.75 -8.05
CA PRO A 176 -3.62 -9.61 -8.45
C PRO A 176 -4.52 -8.82 -9.40
N LEU A 177 -4.95 -9.47 -10.50
CA LEU A 177 -5.83 -8.85 -11.49
C LEU A 177 -6.97 -8.14 -10.75
N PRO A 178 -7.42 -6.96 -11.24
CA PRO A 178 -8.65 -6.37 -10.72
C PRO A 178 -9.71 -7.47 -10.69
N GLY A 179 -10.31 -7.71 -9.53
CA GLY A 179 -11.46 -8.60 -9.44
C GLY A 179 -12.56 -8.10 -10.37
N ALA A 180 -13.56 -8.94 -10.64
CA ALA A 180 -14.62 -8.70 -11.62
C ALA A 180 -15.34 -7.32 -11.52
N ALA A 181 -15.17 -6.57 -10.44
CA ALA A 181 -15.75 -5.25 -10.19
C ALA A 181 -14.78 -4.05 -10.32
N GLY A 182 -13.52 -4.26 -10.71
CA GLY A 182 -12.47 -3.22 -10.70
C GLY A 182 -11.87 -2.97 -9.31
N VAL A 183 -12.08 -3.91 -8.38
CA VAL A 183 -11.57 -3.88 -7.00
C VAL A 183 -10.59 -5.05 -6.83
N PRO A 184 -9.41 -4.87 -6.21
CA PRO A 184 -8.52 -5.98 -5.89
C PRO A 184 -9.25 -7.09 -5.13
N ALA A 185 -9.07 -8.35 -5.55
CA ALA A 185 -9.84 -9.48 -5.01
C ALA A 185 -9.70 -9.64 -3.48
N TRP A 186 -8.51 -9.39 -2.94
CA TRP A 186 -8.26 -9.45 -1.50
C TRP A 186 -9.08 -8.40 -0.73
N LEU A 187 -9.24 -7.20 -1.29
CA LEU A 187 -9.97 -6.11 -0.68
C LEU A 187 -11.47 -6.41 -0.69
N LEU A 188 -11.98 -6.91 -1.82
CA LEU A 188 -13.37 -7.34 -1.92
C LEU A 188 -13.68 -8.51 -0.96
N ALA A 189 -12.78 -9.48 -0.84
CA ALA A 189 -12.94 -10.59 0.11
C ALA A 189 -12.97 -10.09 1.57
N HIS A 190 -12.05 -9.19 1.94
CA HIS A 190 -12.03 -8.61 3.29
C HIS A 190 -13.30 -7.81 3.57
N ALA A 191 -13.72 -6.95 2.64
CA ALA A 191 -14.93 -6.15 2.76
C ALA A 191 -16.19 -7.02 2.85
N SER A 192 -16.24 -8.12 2.11
CA SER A 192 -17.35 -9.08 2.16
C SER A 192 -17.44 -9.79 3.51
N ALA A 193 -16.30 -10.09 4.15
CA ALA A 193 -16.27 -10.69 5.49
C ALA A 193 -16.85 -9.76 6.58
N LEU A 194 -16.89 -8.44 6.33
CA LEU A 194 -17.45 -7.45 7.25
C LEU A 194 -18.98 -7.33 7.15
N LEU A 195 -19.61 -7.93 6.13
CA LEU A 195 -21.06 -8.03 5.99
C LEU A 195 -21.64 -9.06 6.97
N THR A 196 -21.89 -8.63 8.21
CA THR A 196 -22.38 -9.51 9.28
C THR A 196 -23.76 -9.10 9.79
N PRO A 197 -24.58 -10.05 10.29
CA PRO A 197 -25.87 -9.72 10.91
C PRO A 197 -25.74 -8.72 12.07
N ALA A 198 -24.66 -8.83 12.86
CA ALA A 198 -24.38 -7.89 13.94
C ALA A 198 -24.23 -6.45 13.44
N ARG A 199 -23.55 -6.26 12.30
CA ARG A 199 -23.39 -4.93 11.69
C ARG A 199 -24.73 -4.40 11.17
N ALA A 200 -25.57 -5.24 10.55
CA ALA A 200 -26.91 -4.85 10.13
C ALA A 200 -27.76 -4.37 11.31
N ALA A 201 -27.75 -5.12 12.43
CA ALA A 201 -28.46 -4.75 13.64
C ALA A 201 -27.93 -3.44 14.25
N ALA A 202 -26.61 -3.21 14.24
CA ALA A 202 -26.00 -1.97 14.71
C ALA A 202 -26.44 -0.75 13.86
N VAL A 203 -26.43 -0.89 12.53
CA VAL A 203 -26.90 0.15 11.61
C VAL A 203 -28.39 0.43 11.80
N VAL A 204 -29.22 -0.61 11.96
CA VAL A 204 -30.65 -0.45 12.24
C VAL A 204 -30.88 0.23 13.58
N SER A 205 -30.08 -0.09 14.60
CA SER A 205 -30.13 0.61 15.89
C SER A 205 -29.77 2.10 15.75
N LYS A 206 -28.84 2.43 14.86
CA LYS A 206 -28.41 3.80 14.56
C LYS A 206 -29.47 4.59 13.77
N LEU A 207 -30.02 4.00 12.71
CA LEU A 207 -30.97 4.68 11.81
C LEU A 207 -32.42 4.61 12.30
N GLY A 208 -32.75 3.60 13.11
CA GLY A 208 -34.08 3.33 13.61
C GLY A 208 -34.70 2.03 13.05
N PRO A 209 -35.57 1.34 13.81
CA PRO A 209 -36.16 0.05 13.41
C PRO A 209 -37.08 0.11 12.17
N ARG A 210 -37.47 1.29 11.70
CA ARG A 210 -38.37 1.48 10.55
C ARG A 210 -37.66 2.03 9.31
N SER A 211 -36.33 2.11 9.34
CA SER A 211 -35.56 2.64 8.22
C SER A 211 -35.73 1.80 6.95
N PRO A 212 -35.82 2.43 5.77
CA PRO A 212 -35.85 1.72 4.49
C PRO A 212 -34.65 0.81 4.33
N VAL A 213 -34.85 -0.32 3.63
CA VAL A 213 -33.78 -1.30 3.34
C VAL A 213 -32.61 -0.64 2.62
N ASP A 214 -32.87 0.22 1.64
CA ASP A 214 -31.84 0.92 0.88
C ASP A 214 -30.98 1.81 1.78
N ALA A 215 -31.60 2.56 2.70
CA ALA A 215 -30.89 3.41 3.65
C ALA A 215 -30.00 2.60 4.60
N VAL A 216 -30.47 1.42 5.04
CA VAL A 216 -29.67 0.49 5.85
C VAL A 216 -28.51 -0.08 5.04
N ALA A 217 -28.72 -0.45 3.78
CA ALA A 217 -27.68 -1.00 2.89
C ALA A 217 -26.59 0.02 2.55
N GLU A 218 -26.98 1.27 2.28
CA GLU A 218 -26.07 2.39 2.05
C GLU A 218 -25.22 2.67 3.29
N GLU A 219 -25.83 2.69 4.47
CA GLU A 219 -25.12 2.93 5.72
C GLU A 219 -24.18 1.77 6.09
N ILE A 220 -24.58 0.50 5.89
CA ILE A 220 -23.67 -0.66 6.05
C ILE A 220 -22.46 -0.52 5.12
N THR A 221 -22.69 -0.14 3.87
CA THR A 221 -21.62 0.00 2.88
C THR A 221 -20.68 1.14 3.23
N ARG A 222 -21.22 2.27 3.70
CA ARG A 222 -20.45 3.41 4.21
C ARG A 222 -19.58 3.01 5.40
N ASP A 223 -20.18 2.40 6.41
CA ASP A 223 -19.52 1.96 7.64
C ASP A 223 -18.34 1.01 7.35
N ILE A 224 -18.55 0.01 6.49
CA ILE A 224 -17.48 -0.90 6.04
C ILE A 224 -16.39 -0.15 5.25
N SER A 225 -16.77 0.77 4.36
CA SER A 225 -15.80 1.49 3.53
C SER A 225 -14.96 2.48 4.34
N GLU A 226 -15.56 3.12 5.34
CA GLU A 226 -14.89 4.00 6.29
C GLU A 226 -13.92 3.21 7.18
N GLU A 227 -14.36 2.07 7.74
CA GLU A 227 -13.50 1.16 8.51
C GLU A 227 -12.29 0.68 7.70
N LEU A 228 -12.52 0.28 6.44
CA LEU A 228 -11.44 -0.14 5.54
C LEU A 228 -10.52 1.00 5.15
N ALA A 229 -11.06 2.19 4.86
CA ALA A 229 -10.25 3.35 4.54
C ALA A 229 -9.37 3.74 5.74
N GLU A 230 -9.90 3.71 6.96
CA GLU A 230 -9.13 3.96 8.18
C GLU A 230 -8.04 2.90 8.38
N ALA A 231 -8.38 1.61 8.29
CA ALA A 231 -7.45 0.50 8.46
C ALA A 231 -6.29 0.53 7.43
N LEU A 232 -6.53 1.06 6.23
CA LEU A 232 -5.54 1.18 5.17
C LEU A 232 -4.77 2.53 5.19
N GLY A 233 -5.06 3.42 6.14
CA GLY A 233 -4.41 4.74 6.23
C GLY A 233 -4.91 5.74 5.18
N GLY A 234 -6.09 5.49 4.61
CA GLY A 234 -6.74 6.26 3.56
C GLY A 234 -7.01 5.41 2.32
N MET A 235 -8.08 5.72 1.61
CA MET A 235 -8.42 5.09 0.33
C MET A 235 -8.67 6.17 -0.73
N GLU A 236 -8.12 6.01 -1.92
CA GLU A 236 -8.39 6.93 -3.02
C GLU A 236 -9.78 6.70 -3.61
N ASP A 237 -10.41 7.77 -4.10
CA ASP A 237 -11.73 7.71 -4.73
C ASP A 237 -11.80 6.67 -5.86
N ALA A 238 -10.73 6.53 -6.63
CA ALA A 238 -10.63 5.55 -7.72
C ALA A 238 -10.78 4.10 -7.24
N LEU A 239 -10.48 3.80 -5.96
CA LEU A 239 -10.65 2.49 -5.34
C LEU A 239 -11.91 2.41 -4.49
N LEU A 240 -12.25 3.50 -3.79
CA LEU A 240 -13.43 3.60 -2.93
C LEU A 240 -14.73 3.45 -3.71
N HIS A 241 -14.88 4.14 -4.85
CA HIS A 241 -16.13 4.10 -5.62
C HIS A 241 -16.41 2.70 -6.19
N PRO A 242 -15.45 1.99 -6.81
CA PRO A 242 -15.66 0.60 -7.22
C PRO A 242 -15.96 -0.34 -6.04
N LEU A 243 -15.32 -0.14 -4.88
CA LEU A 243 -15.56 -0.95 -3.67
C LEU A 243 -17.00 -0.78 -3.16
N VAL A 244 -17.44 0.46 -2.96
CA VAL A 244 -18.81 0.78 -2.54
C VAL A 244 -19.83 0.15 -3.49
N ARG A 245 -19.62 0.31 -4.81
CA ARG A 245 -20.48 -0.28 -5.83
C ARG A 245 -20.50 -1.81 -5.76
N ALA A 246 -19.37 -2.44 -5.49
CA ALA A 246 -19.26 -3.90 -5.39
C ALA A 246 -19.93 -4.45 -4.12
N LEU A 247 -19.93 -3.70 -3.02
CA LEU A 247 -20.49 -4.10 -1.73
C LEU A 247 -22.01 -3.95 -1.64
N LEU A 248 -22.56 -2.92 -2.30
CA LEU A 248 -23.96 -2.54 -2.16
C LEU A 248 -24.96 -3.70 -2.35
N PRO A 249 -24.81 -4.61 -3.35
CA PRO A 249 -25.72 -5.74 -3.48
C PRO A 249 -25.71 -6.69 -2.27
N GLY A 250 -24.53 -6.97 -1.71
CA GLY A 250 -24.38 -7.81 -0.51
C GLY A 250 -24.96 -7.14 0.74
N ALA A 251 -24.70 -5.84 0.91
CA ALA A 251 -25.28 -5.04 1.99
C ALA A 251 -26.82 -4.97 1.89
N HIS A 252 -27.35 -4.83 0.68
CA HIS A 252 -28.79 -4.85 0.44
C HIS A 252 -29.40 -6.22 0.77
N SER A 253 -28.79 -7.32 0.33
CA SER A 253 -29.25 -8.66 0.72
C SER A 253 -29.28 -8.83 2.24
N LEU A 254 -28.22 -8.42 2.93
CA LEU A 254 -28.13 -8.47 4.39
C LEU A 254 -29.22 -7.62 5.07
N ALA A 255 -29.46 -6.40 4.60
CA ALA A 255 -30.50 -5.52 5.10
C ALA A 255 -31.92 -6.10 4.89
N VAL A 256 -32.16 -6.77 3.76
CA VAL A 256 -33.42 -7.50 3.51
C VAL A 256 -33.60 -8.65 4.49
N PHE A 257 -32.55 -9.44 4.75
CA PHE A 257 -32.60 -10.54 5.71
C PHE A 257 -32.93 -10.03 7.12
N ASP A 258 -32.20 -9.02 7.59
CA ASP A 258 -32.44 -8.40 8.88
C ASP A 258 -33.87 -7.80 8.99
N ALA A 259 -34.35 -7.13 7.94
CA ALA A 259 -35.72 -6.59 7.93
C ALA A 259 -36.80 -7.67 7.98
N LYS A 260 -36.54 -8.87 7.41
CA LYS A 260 -37.45 -10.02 7.50
C LYS A 260 -37.48 -10.59 8.91
N ASP A 261 -36.32 -10.77 9.54
CA ASP A 261 -36.21 -11.29 10.91
C ASP A 261 -36.89 -10.37 11.94
N ARG A 262 -36.91 -9.07 11.68
CA ARG A 262 -37.61 -8.08 12.52
C ARG A 262 -39.14 -8.07 12.38
N ARG A 263 -39.71 -8.65 11.31
CA ARG A 263 -41.18 -8.68 11.17
C ARG A 263 -41.72 -9.82 12.03
N PRO A 264 -42.51 -9.53 13.09
CA PRO A 264 -43.10 -10.59 13.88
C PRO A 264 -43.99 -11.46 12.98
N PHE A 265 -43.85 -12.79 13.11
CA PHE A 265 -44.82 -13.73 12.57
C PHE A 265 -46.21 -13.24 12.99
N ARG A 266 -47.06 -12.85 12.03
CA ARG A 266 -48.49 -12.65 12.27
C ARG A 266 -49.05 -14.00 12.67
N THR A 267 -48.99 -14.35 13.96
CA THR A 267 -49.76 -15.46 14.51
C THR A 267 -51.23 -15.11 14.29
N GLY A 268 -51.87 -15.85 13.39
CA GLY A 268 -53.28 -15.70 13.09
C GLY A 268 -54.09 -15.82 14.37
N ARG A 269 -54.84 -14.77 14.70
CA ARG A 269 -56.05 -14.94 15.48
C ARG A 269 -57.11 -15.46 14.53
N GLU A 270 -57.27 -16.78 14.47
CA GLU A 270 -58.55 -17.37 14.11
C GLU A 270 -59.57 -16.93 15.17
N ASN A 271 -60.39 -15.95 14.80
CA ASN A 271 -61.63 -15.67 15.52
C ASN A 271 -62.60 -16.80 15.19
N THR A 272 -62.70 -17.79 16.06
CA THR A 272 -63.89 -18.64 16.16
C THR A 272 -64.91 -17.93 17.05
N ARG A 273 -65.94 -17.37 16.41
CA ARG A 273 -67.28 -17.20 16.98
C ARG A 273 -68.31 -17.37 15.88
#